data_AF-A0A2V5NJ60-F1
#
_entry.id   AF-A0A2V5NJ60-F1
#
_cell.length_a   1.000
_cell.length_b   1.000
_cell.length_c   1.000
_cell.angle_alpha   90.00
_cell.angle_beta   90.00
_cell.angle_gamma   90.00
#
_symmetry.space_group_name_H-M   'P 1'
#
loop_
_entity.id
_entity.type
_entity.pdbx_description
1 polymer ?
#
loop_
_entity_poly.entity_id
_entity_poly.type
_entity_poly.pdbx_seq_one_letter_code
_entity_poly.pdbx_strand_id
1 'polypeptide(L)'
;LRAGAAVTPITPQVGPALLAEFLFTFALVYVVLNAATAEGTSGNSFYGLAIGMTVMTGAFAVGDISGGAFNPAVALGICVLGISSWGNIWIYLLADFAAAVVAAVIFQMINPPMQTTPIATDEPPYETPR
;
A
#
# COMPACT_ATOMS: atom_id res chain seq x y z
N LEU A 1 -9.93 -24.43 0.44
CA LEU A 1 -9.84 -24.93 1.83
C LEU A 1 -10.92 -25.98 2.04
N ARG A 2 -10.57 -27.21 2.45
CA ARG A 2 -11.59 -28.18 2.87
C ARG A 2 -12.18 -27.69 4.19
N ALA A 3 -13.50 -27.62 4.30
CA ALA A 3 -14.14 -27.31 5.57
C ALA A 3 -13.66 -28.31 6.64
N GLY A 4 -12.99 -27.82 7.68
CA GLY A 4 -12.47 -28.63 8.79
C GLY A 4 -10.96 -28.92 8.80
N ALA A 5 -10.16 -28.41 7.86
CA ALA A 5 -8.70 -28.46 8.02
C ALA A 5 -8.27 -27.49 9.14
N ALA A 6 -7.64 -28.01 10.20
CA ALA A 6 -7.08 -27.19 11.26
C ALA A 6 -5.93 -26.34 10.69
N VAL A 7 -6.10 -25.01 10.69
CA VAL A 7 -5.03 -24.07 10.38
C VAL A 7 -4.33 -23.76 11.70
N THR A 8 -3.07 -24.14 11.82
CA THR A 8 -2.25 -23.76 12.96
C THR A 8 -1.87 -22.30 12.80
N PRO A 9 -2.27 -21.39 13.72
CA PRO A 9 -1.95 -19.98 13.58
C PRO A 9 -0.44 -19.74 13.64
N ILE A 10 0.05 -18.83 12.81
CA ILE A 10 1.42 -18.35 12.91
C ILE A 10 1.61 -17.63 14.26
N THR A 11 2.80 -17.81 14.84
CA THR A 11 3.21 -17.11 16.07
C THR A 11 4.34 -16.14 15.70
N PRO A 12 4.01 -14.98 15.10
CA PRO A 12 5.00 -14.04 14.62
C PRO A 12 5.82 -13.50 15.80
N GLN A 13 7.14 -13.46 15.61
CA GLN A 13 8.00 -12.69 16.51
C GLN A 13 7.72 -11.21 16.28
N VAL A 14 7.36 -10.49 17.35
CA VAL A 14 6.85 -9.11 17.26
C VAL A 14 7.80 -8.19 16.48
N GLY A 15 9.09 -8.16 16.82
CA GLY A 15 10.07 -7.29 16.18
C GLY A 15 10.22 -7.55 14.68
N PRO A 16 10.57 -8.79 14.26
CA PRO A 16 10.66 -9.15 12.85
C PRO A 16 9.35 -8.93 12.07
N ALA A 17 8.21 -9.25 12.66
CA ALA A 17 6.92 -9.08 12.00
C ALA A 17 6.54 -7.61 11.82
N LEU A 18 6.77 -6.76 12.82
CA LEU A 18 6.58 -5.31 12.70
C LEU A 18 7.45 -4.74 11.57
N LEU A 19 8.73 -5.15 11.50
CA LEU A 19 9.64 -4.67 10.46
C LEU A 19 9.23 -5.17 9.08
N ALA A 20 8.85 -6.44 8.96
CA ALA A 20 8.41 -7.06 7.72
C ALA A 20 7.15 -6.36 7.16
N GLU A 21 6.11 -6.25 7.98
CA GLU A 21 4.87 -5.56 7.60
C GLU A 21 5.13 -4.10 7.28
N PHE A 22 5.94 -3.38 8.09
CA PHE A 22 6.25 -1.98 7.82
C PHE A 22 6.95 -1.78 6.47
N LEU A 23 8.01 -2.55 6.19
CA LEU A 23 8.80 -2.37 4.96
C LEU A 23 8.00 -2.70 3.70
N PHE A 24 7.21 -3.77 3.72
CA PHE A 24 6.43 -4.18 2.55
C PHE A 24 5.15 -3.38 2.37
N THR A 25 4.51 -2.91 3.44
CA THR A 25 3.41 -1.94 3.33
C THR A 25 3.91 -0.59 2.82
N PHE A 26 5.10 -0.16 3.28
CA PHE A 26 5.74 1.05 2.76
C PHE A 26 5.99 0.89 1.25
N ALA A 27 6.61 -0.22 0.83
CA ALA A 27 6.89 -0.48 -0.57
C ALA A 27 5.59 -0.54 -1.40
N LEU A 28 4.55 -1.21 -0.90
CA LEU A 28 3.25 -1.32 -1.56
C LEU A 28 2.61 0.06 -1.78
N VAL A 29 2.50 0.86 -0.71
CA VAL A 29 1.91 2.21 -0.80
C VAL A 29 2.75 3.10 -1.71
N TYR A 30 4.08 3.05 -1.59
CA TYR A 30 4.97 3.86 -2.42
C TYR A 30 4.88 3.49 -3.90
N VAL A 31 4.76 2.20 -4.24
CA VAL A 31 4.53 1.72 -5.61
C VAL A 31 3.17 2.16 -6.13
N VAL A 32 2.11 2.07 -5.32
CA VAL A 32 0.77 2.58 -5.70
C VAL A 32 0.84 4.06 -6.03
N LEU A 33 1.46 4.87 -5.16
CA LEU A 33 1.54 6.31 -5.36
C LEU A 33 2.31 6.64 -6.65
N ASN A 34 3.47 6.03 -6.86
CA ASN A 34 4.29 6.32 -8.05
C ASN A 34 3.70 5.75 -9.35
N ALA A 35 3.13 4.55 -9.33
CA ALA A 35 2.67 3.90 -10.55
C ALA A 35 1.26 4.35 -10.99
N ALA A 36 0.38 4.66 -10.02
CA ALA A 36 -1.04 4.91 -10.28
C ALA A 36 -1.49 6.35 -10.00
N THR A 37 -0.73 7.15 -9.25
CA THR A 37 -1.19 8.51 -8.84
C THR A 37 -0.27 9.65 -9.27
N ALA A 38 0.98 9.38 -9.62
CA ALA A 38 1.91 10.41 -10.07
C ALA A 38 1.45 11.04 -11.40
N GLU A 39 1.58 12.35 -11.53
CA GLU A 39 1.12 13.09 -12.72
C GLU A 39 1.81 12.59 -14.01
N GLY A 40 3.09 12.19 -13.90
CA GLY A 40 3.87 11.64 -15.01
C GLY A 40 3.46 10.23 -15.45
N THR A 41 2.53 9.57 -14.76
CA THR A 41 2.06 8.22 -15.10
C THR A 41 0.64 8.17 -15.64
N SER A 42 0.09 9.31 -16.07
CA SER A 42 -1.19 9.36 -16.79
C SER A 42 -1.14 8.46 -18.04
N GLY A 43 -2.10 7.53 -18.15
CA GLY A 43 -2.15 6.54 -19.23
C GLY A 43 -1.27 5.29 -19.02
N ASN A 44 -0.64 5.13 -17.85
CA ASN A 44 0.10 3.92 -17.51
C ASN A 44 -0.88 2.74 -17.35
N SER A 45 -0.72 1.68 -18.15
CA SER A 45 -1.54 0.45 -18.05
C SER A 45 -0.90 -0.64 -17.19
N PHE A 46 0.30 -0.42 -16.65
CA PHE A 46 1.08 -1.43 -15.94
C PHE A 46 1.02 -1.31 -14.40
N TYR A 47 0.22 -0.38 -13.84
CA TYR A 47 0.12 -0.20 -12.39
C TYR A 47 -0.29 -1.48 -11.67
N GLY A 48 -1.24 -2.25 -12.22
CA GLY A 48 -1.69 -3.50 -11.62
C GLY A 48 -0.59 -4.56 -11.53
N LEU A 49 0.26 -4.63 -12.56
CA LEU A 49 1.42 -5.53 -12.57
C LEU A 49 2.45 -5.09 -11.51
N ALA A 50 2.75 -3.79 -11.42
CA ALA A 50 3.68 -3.28 -10.43
C ALA A 50 3.20 -3.57 -9.00
N ILE A 51 1.94 -3.24 -8.68
CA ILE A 51 1.34 -3.47 -7.37
C ILE A 51 1.31 -4.97 -7.04
N GLY A 52 0.86 -5.80 -7.98
CA GLY A 52 0.78 -7.26 -7.79
C GLY A 52 2.15 -7.90 -7.56
N MET A 53 3.17 -7.47 -8.31
CA MET A 53 4.54 -7.95 -8.12
C MET A 53 5.11 -7.54 -6.76
N THR A 54 4.81 -6.33 -6.27
CA THR A 54 5.23 -5.91 -4.91
C THR A 54 4.65 -6.82 -3.83
N VAL A 55 3.35 -7.12 -3.91
CA VAL A 55 2.69 -8.04 -2.96
C VAL A 55 3.26 -9.46 -3.10
N MET A 56 3.48 -9.96 -4.32
CA MET A 56 4.07 -11.27 -4.57
C MET A 56 5.48 -11.38 -3.95
N THR A 57 6.33 -10.37 -4.16
CA THR A 57 7.67 -10.32 -3.58
C THR A 57 7.61 -10.33 -2.05
N GLY A 58 6.71 -9.54 -1.45
CA GLY A 58 6.52 -9.55 -0.01
C GLY A 58 6.06 -10.91 0.52
N ALA A 59 5.10 -11.54 -0.15
CA ALA A 59 4.58 -12.85 0.25
C ALA A 59 5.69 -13.92 0.25
N PHE A 60 6.58 -13.92 -0.75
CA PHE A 60 7.71 -14.85 -0.78
C PHE A 60 8.85 -14.48 0.16
N ALA A 61 9.09 -13.19 0.40
CA ALA A 61 10.22 -12.75 1.23
C ALA A 61 9.93 -12.87 2.73
N VAL A 62 8.70 -12.55 3.17
CA VAL A 62 8.37 -12.42 4.60
C VAL A 62 7.06 -13.11 4.99
N GLY A 63 6.44 -13.88 4.09
CA GLY A 63 5.22 -14.65 4.40
C GLY A 63 5.38 -15.57 5.61
N ASP A 64 6.51 -16.25 5.75
CA ASP A 64 6.79 -17.12 6.91
C ASP A 64 7.13 -16.36 8.19
N ILE A 65 7.40 -15.05 8.10
CA ILE A 65 7.77 -14.20 9.25
C ILE A 65 6.53 -13.57 9.89
N SER A 66 5.68 -12.94 9.07
CA SER A 66 4.52 -12.17 9.56
C SER A 66 3.19 -12.69 9.03
N GLY A 67 3.16 -13.58 8.04
CA GLY A 67 1.95 -13.94 7.30
C GLY A 67 1.71 -13.05 6.07
N GLY A 68 2.51 -11.99 5.89
CA GLY A 68 2.53 -11.14 4.71
C GLY A 68 1.20 -10.44 4.40
N ALA A 69 0.65 -9.70 5.37
CA ALA A 69 -0.62 -9.01 5.18
C ALA A 69 -0.48 -7.75 4.32
N PHE A 70 0.50 -6.91 4.67
CA PHE A 70 0.87 -5.63 4.08
C PHE A 70 -0.28 -4.62 3.92
N ASN A 71 -1.38 -4.87 4.63
CA ASN A 71 -2.67 -4.21 4.48
C ASN A 71 -3.57 -4.59 5.67
N PRO A 72 -4.19 -3.62 6.34
CA PRO A 72 -5.02 -3.88 7.52
C PRO A 72 -6.27 -4.71 7.21
N ALA A 73 -6.85 -4.60 6.01
CA ALA A 73 -7.97 -5.43 5.57
C ALA A 73 -7.55 -6.88 5.28
N VAL A 74 -6.33 -7.08 4.76
CA VAL A 74 -5.77 -8.42 4.57
C VAL A 74 -5.42 -9.04 5.92
N ALA A 75 -4.89 -8.24 6.86
CA ALA A 75 -4.63 -8.66 8.24
C ALA A 75 -5.91 -9.19 8.92
N LEU A 76 -7.03 -8.48 8.75
CA LEU A 76 -8.34 -8.96 9.21
C LEU A 76 -8.72 -10.29 8.54
N GLY A 77 -8.52 -10.41 7.23
CA GLY A 77 -8.78 -11.63 6.48
C GLY A 77 -8.00 -12.84 7.01
N ILE A 78 -6.69 -12.69 7.25
CA ILE A 78 -5.85 -13.78 7.77
C ILE A 78 -6.22 -14.17 9.21
N CYS A 79 -6.70 -13.22 10.02
CA CYS A 79 -7.25 -13.52 11.34
C CYS A 79 -8.57 -14.30 11.26
N VAL A 80 -9.47 -13.93 10.36
CA VAL A 80 -10.74 -14.64 10.11
C VAL A 80 -10.48 -16.06 9.61
N LEU A 81 -9.47 -16.25 8.76
CA LEU A 81 -9.07 -17.55 8.22
C LEU A 81 -8.30 -18.43 9.22
N GLY A 82 -7.98 -17.92 10.42
CA GLY A 82 -7.20 -18.64 11.43
C GLY A 82 -5.72 -18.78 11.10
N ILE A 83 -5.22 -18.06 10.09
CA ILE A 83 -3.81 -18.03 9.72
C ILE A 83 -3.00 -17.29 10.79
N SER A 84 -3.54 -16.19 11.34
CA SER A 84 -2.93 -15.46 12.46
C SER A 84 -3.92 -15.31 13.62
N SER A 85 -3.42 -15.31 14.85
CA SER A 85 -4.26 -15.10 16.04
C SER A 85 -4.78 -13.66 16.09
N TRP A 86 -6.02 -13.47 16.53
CA TRP A 86 -6.59 -12.14 16.81
C TRP A 86 -5.74 -11.33 17.79
N GLY A 87 -4.99 -11.98 18.68
CA GLY A 87 -4.05 -11.32 19.59
C GLY A 87 -2.88 -10.61 18.89
N ASN A 88 -2.59 -10.95 17.63
CA ASN A 88 -1.51 -10.35 16.85
C ASN A 88 -2.00 -9.21 15.94
N ILE A 89 -3.31 -8.95 15.87
CA ILE A 89 -3.87 -7.98 14.91
C ILE A 89 -3.24 -6.59 15.02
N TRP A 90 -2.91 -6.18 16.26
CA TRP A 90 -2.32 -4.88 16.54
C TRP A 90 -0.94 -4.69 15.87
N ILE A 91 -0.19 -5.77 15.65
CA ILE A 91 1.13 -5.75 14.98
C ILE A 91 0.94 -5.24 13.55
N TYR A 92 0.00 -5.84 12.83
CA TYR A 92 -0.31 -5.47 11.45
C TYR A 92 -0.86 -4.05 11.36
N LEU A 93 -1.87 -3.72 12.19
CA LEU A 93 -2.47 -2.38 12.15
C LEU A 93 -1.43 -1.29 12.42
N LEU A 94 -0.60 -1.46 13.45
CA LEU A 94 0.42 -0.48 13.80
C LEU A 94 1.46 -0.33 12.68
N ALA A 95 1.99 -1.44 12.18
CA ALA A 95 2.99 -1.43 11.12
C ALA A 95 2.44 -0.84 9.82
N ASP A 96 1.24 -1.26 9.41
CA ASP A 96 0.64 -0.87 8.13
C ASP A 96 0.28 0.61 8.09
N PHE A 97 -0.37 1.12 9.14
CA PHE A 97 -0.72 2.54 9.19
C PHE A 97 0.53 3.42 9.30
N ALA A 98 1.51 3.03 10.12
CA ALA A 98 2.77 3.77 10.22
C ALA A 98 3.50 3.81 8.88
N ALA A 99 3.60 2.68 8.18
CA ALA A 99 4.24 2.57 6.88
C ALA A 99 3.53 3.40 5.80
N ALA A 100 2.19 3.35 5.77
CA ALA A 100 1.39 4.12 4.81
C ALA A 100 1.58 5.63 4.99
N VAL A 101 1.61 6.12 6.24
CA VAL A 101 1.86 7.53 6.54
C VAL A 101 3.27 7.93 6.07
N VAL A 102 4.28 7.13 6.41
CA VAL A 102 5.67 7.41 6.02
C VAL A 102 5.82 7.41 4.49
N ALA A 103 5.23 6.44 3.79
CA ALA A 103 5.25 6.37 2.33
C ALA A 103 4.59 7.59 1.68
N ALA A 104 3.42 8.01 2.18
CA ALA A 104 2.71 9.17 1.67
C ALA A 104 3.48 10.46 1.88
N VAL A 105 4.09 10.66 3.07
CA VAL A 105 4.91 11.83 3.37
C VAL A 105 6.12 11.90 2.44
N ILE A 106 6.86 10.78 2.31
CA ILE A 106 8.04 10.73 1.43
C ILE A 106 7.64 10.98 -0.03
N PHE A 107 6.55 10.40 -0.49
CA PHE A 107 6.04 10.62 -1.85
C PHE A 107 5.74 12.10 -2.11
N GLN A 108 5.04 12.78 -1.20
CA GLN A 108 4.72 14.20 -1.36
C GLN A 108 5.95 15.11 -1.30
N MET A 109 6.96 14.77 -0.50
CA MET A 109 8.22 15.52 -0.46
C MET A 109 9.01 15.42 -1.78
N ILE A 110 8.92 14.28 -2.46
CA ILE A 110 9.66 14.02 -3.71
C ILE A 110 8.87 14.47 -4.94
N ASN A 111 7.54 14.40 -4.90
CA ASN A 111 6.64 14.77 -5.99
C ASN A 111 5.78 15.98 -5.56
N PRO A 112 6.34 17.20 -5.53
CA PRO A 112 5.55 18.38 -5.24
C PRO A 112 4.45 18.55 -6.30
N PRO A 113 3.23 18.95 -5.91
CA PRO A 113 2.15 19.15 -6.87
C PRO A 113 2.58 20.20 -7.90
N MET A 114 2.33 19.93 -9.19
CA MET A 114 2.61 20.92 -10.23
C MET A 114 1.84 22.20 -9.89
N GLN A 115 2.58 23.30 -9.73
CA GLN A 115 1.94 24.61 -9.73
C GLN A 115 1.34 24.78 -11.12
N THR A 116 0.01 24.71 -11.23
CA THR A 116 -0.70 25.15 -12.42
C THR A 116 -0.50 26.67 -12.51
N THR A 117 0.63 27.09 -13.08
CA THR A 117 0.76 28.47 -13.55
C THR A 117 -0.40 28.65 -14.52
N PRO A 118 -1.36 29.57 -14.26
CA PRO A 118 -2.34 29.90 -15.26
C PRO A 118 -1.55 30.29 -16.50
N ILE A 119 -1.64 29.50 -17.57
CA ILE A 119 -1.13 29.97 -18.85
C ILE A 119 -1.94 31.23 -19.11
N ALA A 120 -1.26 32.38 -19.10
CA ALA A 120 -1.83 33.59 -19.61
C ALA A 120 -2.19 33.26 -21.06
N THR A 121 -3.44 32.89 -21.29
CA THR A 121 -3.95 32.75 -22.63
C THR A 121 -3.93 34.15 -23.19
N ASP A 122 -3.18 34.41 -24.25
CA ASP A 122 -3.32 35.62 -25.05
C ASP A 122 -4.73 35.73 -25.67
N GLU A 123 -5.60 34.72 -25.44
CA GLU A 123 -7.02 34.82 -25.73
C GLU A 123 -7.70 35.86 -24.82
N PRO A 124 -8.38 36.85 -25.42
CA PRO A 124 -9.19 37.78 -24.66
C PRO A 124 -10.29 37.01 -23.92
N PRO A 125 -10.70 37.48 -22.72
CA PRO A 125 -11.76 36.83 -21.95
C PRO A 125 -13.00 36.60 -22.82
N TYR A 126 -13.56 35.39 -22.80
CA TYR A 126 -14.77 35.09 -23.55
C TYR A 126 -15.90 36.06 -23.12
N GLU A 127 -16.31 36.94 -24.02
CA GLU A 127 -17.49 37.76 -23.78
C GLU A 127 -18.72 36.91 -24.07
N THR A 128 -19.56 36.68 -23.05
CA THR A 128 -20.86 36.05 -23.24
C THR A 128 -21.74 36.99 -24.08
N PRO A 129 -22.28 36.54 -25.24
CA PRO A 129 -23.27 37.32 -25.96
C PRO A 129 -24.47 37.56 -25.06
N ARG A 130 -24.82 38.85 -24.88
CA ARG A 130 -25.94 39.31 -24.05
C ARG A 130 -27.27 39.02 -24.70
#